data_AF-A0AA43LQR4-F1
#
_entry.id   AF-A0AA43LQR4-F1
#
_cell.length_a   1.000
_cell.length_b   1.000
_cell.length_c   1.000
_cell.angle_alpha   90.00
_cell.angle_beta   90.00
_cell.angle_gamma   90.00
#
_symmetry.space_group_name_H-M   'P 1'
#
loop_
_entity.id
_entity.type
_entity.pdbx_description
1 polymer ?
#
loop_
_entity_poly.entity_id
_entity_poly.type
_entity_poly.pdbx_seq_one_letter_code
_entity_poly.pdbx_strand_id
1 'polypeptide(L)'
;MNLWQKYWGHLTTINKHKIKVTALCFRCGIYKQGLLHDLSKYSWVEFSSGVKYFQGNRSPIDAEKEDKGYSLGWLHHKGRNKHHWEYWLDNAVGGIKPIQMPTKYVVEMFCDRVVASKIYQKDAYTDSSALDYYDNGNGYLIIHPETDKLIRHLLVYLSENGLDKTVAYIKSEILSKN
;
A
#
# COMPACT_ATOMS: atom_id res chain seq x y z
N MET A 1 18.37 -19.46 4.11
CA MET A 1 17.10 -20.11 3.69
C MET A 1 17.31 -20.78 2.35
N ASN A 2 16.84 -22.03 2.19
CA ASN A 2 16.82 -22.68 0.89
C ASN A 2 15.68 -22.12 0.00
N LEU A 3 15.66 -22.49 -1.29
CA LEU A 3 14.69 -21.98 -2.25
C LEU A 3 13.24 -22.29 -1.87
N TRP A 4 12.97 -23.51 -1.38
CA TRP A 4 11.64 -23.93 -0.95
C TRP A 4 11.12 -23.10 0.23
N GLN A 5 11.96 -22.86 1.22
CA GLN A 5 11.63 -22.00 2.36
C GLN A 5 11.32 -20.56 1.92
N LYS A 6 12.10 -20.02 0.98
CA LYS A 6 11.87 -18.69 0.42
C LYS A 6 10.56 -18.62 -0.35
N TYR A 7 10.27 -19.63 -1.17
CA TYR A 7 9.04 -19.74 -1.95
C TYR A 7 7.81 -19.71 -1.05
N TRP A 8 7.72 -20.64 -0.10
CA TRP A 8 6.56 -20.74 0.79
C TRP A 8 6.48 -19.57 1.77
N GLY A 9 7.61 -19.06 2.24
CA GLY A 9 7.68 -17.87 3.07
C GLY A 9 7.11 -16.65 2.36
N HIS A 10 7.57 -16.36 1.14
CA HIS A 10 7.10 -15.22 0.37
C HIS A 10 5.60 -15.33 0.02
N LEU A 11 5.17 -16.50 -0.45
CA LEU A 11 3.76 -16.77 -0.77
C LEU A 11 2.85 -16.56 0.45
N THR A 12 3.27 -17.03 1.62
CA THR A 12 2.53 -16.85 2.87
C THR A 12 2.42 -15.37 3.25
N THR A 13 3.52 -14.61 3.12
CA THR A 13 3.54 -13.17 3.41
C THR A 13 2.58 -12.39 2.51
N ILE A 14 2.63 -12.58 1.19
CA ILE A 14 1.77 -11.82 0.26
C ILE A 14 0.29 -12.20 0.45
N ASN A 15 -0.03 -13.48 0.69
CA ASN A 15 -1.40 -13.92 0.94
C ASN A 15 -1.95 -13.32 2.24
N LYS A 16 -1.16 -13.32 3.32
CA LYS A 16 -1.57 -12.77 4.61
C LYS A 16 -1.85 -11.27 4.54
N HIS A 17 -0.99 -10.53 3.82
CA HIS A 17 -1.19 -9.10 3.57
C HIS A 17 -2.48 -8.86 2.78
N LYS A 18 -2.61 -9.53 1.62
CA LYS A 18 -3.78 -9.40 0.75
C LYS A 18 -5.10 -9.68 1.48
N ILE A 19 -5.18 -10.77 2.26
CA ILE A 19 -6.41 -11.13 2.98
C ILE A 19 -6.80 -10.04 3.98
N LYS A 20 -5.83 -9.51 4.73
CA LYS A 20 -6.08 -8.45 5.72
C LYS A 20 -6.50 -7.13 5.06
N VAL A 21 -5.85 -6.73 3.96
CA VAL A 21 -6.28 -5.55 3.19
C VAL A 21 -7.67 -5.76 2.62
N THR A 22 -7.95 -6.94 2.06
CA THR A 22 -9.29 -7.28 1.55
C THR A 22 -10.35 -7.12 2.63
N ALA A 23 -10.10 -7.65 3.84
CA ALA A 23 -11.02 -7.53 4.96
C ALA A 23 -11.27 -6.06 5.35
N LEU A 24 -10.22 -5.22 5.39
CA LEU A 24 -10.39 -3.81 5.72
C LEU A 24 -11.08 -3.00 4.60
N CYS A 25 -10.76 -3.28 3.34
CA CYS A 25 -11.47 -2.72 2.19
C CYS A 25 -12.96 -3.07 2.23
N PHE A 26 -13.32 -4.29 2.61
CA PHE A 26 -14.72 -4.72 2.75
C PHE A 26 -15.42 -3.98 3.88
N ARG A 27 -14.73 -3.79 5.00
CA ARG A 27 -15.25 -2.95 6.09
C ARG A 27 -15.51 -1.51 5.63
N CYS A 28 -14.67 -0.97 4.74
CA CYS A 28 -14.86 0.36 4.15
C CYS A 28 -15.88 0.40 3.00
N GLY A 29 -16.38 -0.73 2.50
CA GLY A 29 -17.35 -0.79 1.40
C GLY A 29 -16.76 -0.80 -0.02
N ILE A 30 -15.43 -0.86 -0.16
CA ILE A 30 -14.74 -0.93 -1.47
C ILE A 30 -14.37 -2.37 -1.84
N TYR A 31 -15.40 -3.21 -2.04
CA TYR A 31 -15.24 -4.66 -2.27
C TYR A 31 -14.36 -5.00 -3.47
N LYS A 32 -14.58 -4.31 -4.60
CA LYS A 32 -13.81 -4.56 -5.83
C LYS A 32 -12.32 -4.27 -5.62
N GLN A 33 -11.97 -3.20 -4.92
CA GLN A 33 -10.59 -2.84 -4.60
C GLN A 33 -9.96 -3.91 -3.71
N GLY A 34 -10.65 -4.36 -2.64
CA GLY A 34 -10.14 -5.45 -1.79
C GLY A 34 -9.86 -6.74 -2.56
N LEU A 35 -10.78 -7.18 -3.42
CA LEU A 35 -10.59 -8.39 -4.23
C LEU A 35 -9.42 -8.28 -5.20
N LEU A 36 -9.22 -7.12 -5.81
CA LEU A 36 -8.18 -6.89 -6.82
C LEU A 36 -6.85 -6.41 -6.25
N HIS A 37 -6.81 -6.06 -4.97
CA HIS A 37 -5.62 -5.58 -4.28
C HIS A 37 -4.44 -6.53 -4.48
N ASP A 38 -3.32 -5.99 -4.96
CA ASP A 38 -2.02 -6.66 -5.09
C ASP A 38 -2.01 -7.95 -5.92
N LEU A 39 -2.96 -8.14 -6.83
CA LEU A 39 -2.95 -9.31 -7.71
C LEU A 39 -1.71 -9.38 -8.60
N SER A 40 -1.02 -8.26 -8.84
CA SER A 40 0.24 -8.26 -9.59
C SER A 40 1.38 -9.00 -8.86
N LYS A 41 1.32 -9.17 -7.53
CA LYS A 41 2.32 -9.91 -6.73
C LYS A 41 2.46 -11.37 -7.14
N TYR A 42 1.42 -11.93 -7.76
CA TYR A 42 1.41 -13.32 -8.27
C TYR A 42 1.96 -13.45 -9.69
N SER A 43 2.26 -12.33 -10.35
CA SER A 43 2.94 -12.36 -11.65
C SER A 43 4.37 -12.89 -11.49
N TRP A 44 4.89 -13.54 -12.54
CA TRP A 44 6.26 -14.05 -12.52
C TRP A 44 7.29 -12.95 -12.22
N VAL A 45 7.10 -11.74 -12.74
CA VAL A 45 8.01 -10.61 -12.56
C VAL A 45 8.17 -10.23 -11.09
N GLU A 46 7.06 -10.15 -10.35
CA GLU A 46 7.08 -9.81 -8.93
C GLU A 46 7.43 -11.02 -8.06
N PHE A 47 6.78 -12.16 -8.31
CA PHE A 47 6.88 -13.32 -7.45
C PHE A 47 8.28 -13.94 -7.48
N SER A 48 8.89 -14.11 -8.67
CA SER A 48 10.23 -14.69 -8.78
C SER A 48 11.30 -13.82 -8.10
N SER A 49 11.20 -12.48 -8.25
CA SER A 49 12.07 -11.55 -7.54
C SER A 49 11.82 -11.62 -6.02
N GLY A 50 10.55 -11.59 -5.61
CA GLY A 50 10.15 -11.70 -4.22
C GLY A 50 10.68 -12.96 -3.54
N VAL A 51 10.64 -14.11 -4.22
CA VAL A 51 11.24 -15.36 -3.74
C VAL A 51 12.76 -15.25 -3.67
N LYS A 52 13.44 -14.74 -4.71
CA LYS A 52 14.92 -14.62 -4.74
C LYS A 52 15.44 -13.82 -3.53
N TYR A 53 14.83 -12.66 -3.28
CA TYR A 53 15.24 -11.71 -2.24
C TYR A 53 14.53 -11.91 -0.89
N PHE A 54 13.75 -12.99 -0.72
CA PHE A 54 13.08 -13.26 0.55
C PHE A 54 14.09 -13.56 1.68
N GLN A 55 14.01 -12.77 2.76
CA GLN A 55 14.82 -12.90 3.97
C GLN A 55 13.99 -13.20 5.23
N GLY A 56 12.67 -12.97 5.18
CA GLY A 56 11.74 -13.24 6.29
C GLY A 56 11.60 -12.12 7.33
N ASN A 57 12.46 -11.11 7.33
CA ASN A 57 12.46 -10.01 8.30
C ASN A 57 12.26 -8.61 7.69
N ARG A 58 12.37 -8.46 6.37
CA ARG A 58 12.18 -7.18 5.64
C ARG A 58 11.62 -7.40 4.24
N SER A 59 11.28 -6.29 3.56
CA SER A 59 10.76 -6.32 2.20
C SER A 59 11.79 -6.85 1.19
N PRO A 60 11.45 -7.86 0.36
CA PRO A 60 12.31 -8.34 -0.72
C PRO A 60 12.64 -7.25 -1.75
N ILE A 61 11.76 -6.26 -1.92
CA ILE A 61 11.97 -5.11 -2.82
C ILE A 61 13.18 -4.29 -2.41
N ASP A 62 13.37 -4.06 -1.10
CA ASP A 62 14.47 -3.22 -0.63
C ASP A 62 15.80 -3.96 -0.72
N ALA A 63 15.81 -5.27 -0.47
CA ALA A 63 16.99 -6.10 -0.75
C ALA A 63 17.34 -6.14 -2.25
N GLU A 64 16.35 -6.16 -3.15
CA GLU A 64 16.61 -6.06 -4.59
C GLU A 64 17.20 -4.69 -4.97
N LYS A 65 16.69 -3.59 -4.37
CA LYS A 65 17.24 -2.24 -4.58
C LYS A 65 18.68 -2.11 -4.06
N GLU A 66 19.02 -2.72 -2.94
CA GLU A 66 20.38 -2.75 -2.41
C GLU A 66 21.35 -3.51 -3.33
N ASP A 67 20.89 -4.61 -3.94
CA ASP A 67 21.69 -5.43 -4.85
C ASP A 67 21.88 -4.79 -6.23
N LYS A 68 20.83 -4.19 -6.80
CA LYS A 68 20.82 -3.71 -8.20
C LYS A 68 20.77 -2.19 -8.38
N GLY A 69 20.50 -1.44 -7.32
CA GLY A 69 20.12 -0.02 -7.38
C GLY A 69 18.65 0.23 -7.76
N TYR A 70 17.87 -0.80 -8.08
CA TYR A 70 16.44 -0.73 -8.41
C TYR A 70 15.75 -2.05 -8.12
N SER A 71 14.40 -2.07 -8.09
CA SER A 71 13.63 -3.31 -8.01
C SER A 71 12.69 -3.44 -9.20
N LEU A 72 12.93 -4.46 -10.04
CA LEU A 72 12.04 -4.76 -11.17
C LEU A 72 10.64 -5.12 -10.67
N GLY A 73 10.56 -5.87 -9.56
CA GLY A 73 9.30 -6.21 -8.91
C GLY A 73 8.55 -4.94 -8.48
N TRP A 74 9.22 -3.98 -7.86
CA TRP A 74 8.60 -2.71 -7.46
C TRP A 74 8.10 -1.87 -8.64
N LEU A 75 8.90 -1.76 -9.70
CA LEU A 75 8.50 -1.03 -10.91
C LEU A 75 7.25 -1.63 -11.55
N HIS A 76 7.19 -2.96 -11.64
CA HIS A 76 6.03 -3.69 -12.14
C HIS A 76 4.80 -3.51 -11.24
N HIS A 77 5.02 -3.56 -9.92
CA HIS A 77 4.00 -3.49 -8.88
C HIS A 77 3.30 -2.13 -8.81
N LYS A 78 4.07 -1.05 -8.64
CA LYS A 78 3.51 0.30 -8.57
C LYS A 78 2.84 0.72 -9.88
N GLY A 79 3.31 0.18 -11.01
CA GLY A 79 2.72 0.39 -12.34
C GLY A 79 1.45 -0.42 -12.64
N ARG A 80 1.00 -1.30 -11.74
CA ARG A 80 -0.22 -2.13 -11.92
C ARG A 80 -1.25 -1.97 -10.80
N ASN A 81 -0.82 -1.55 -9.62
CA ASN A 81 -1.69 -1.35 -8.48
C ASN A 81 -2.04 0.12 -8.31
N LYS A 82 -3.30 0.45 -8.58
CA LYS A 82 -3.82 1.82 -8.63
C LYS A 82 -3.87 2.52 -7.27
N HIS A 83 -3.68 1.81 -6.15
CA HIS A 83 -3.57 2.43 -4.84
C HIS A 83 -2.16 2.99 -4.56
N HIS A 84 -1.18 2.72 -5.42
CA HIS A 84 0.11 3.42 -5.38
C HIS A 84 0.00 4.77 -6.08
N TRP A 85 0.45 5.83 -5.44
CA TRP A 85 0.46 7.18 -6.02
C TRP A 85 1.36 7.25 -7.26
N GLU A 86 2.41 6.42 -7.35
CA GLU A 86 3.29 6.34 -8.51
C GLU A 86 2.58 5.88 -9.78
N TYR A 87 1.46 5.16 -9.66
CA TYR A 87 0.62 4.79 -10.81
C TYR A 87 0.03 6.02 -11.50
N TRP A 88 -0.15 7.11 -10.76
CA TRP A 88 -0.83 8.32 -11.19
C TRP A 88 0.15 9.45 -11.54
N LEU A 89 1.37 9.08 -11.92
CA LEU A 89 2.33 10.00 -12.51
C LEU A 89 2.23 9.92 -14.03
N ASP A 90 2.10 11.07 -14.69
CA ASP A 90 2.00 11.14 -16.14
C ASP A 90 2.89 12.25 -16.71
N ASN A 91 3.20 12.13 -18.00
CA ASN A 91 3.94 13.13 -18.73
C ASN A 91 3.05 14.34 -19.03
N ALA A 92 3.57 15.52 -18.76
CA ALA A 92 2.94 16.79 -19.12
C ALA A 92 3.98 17.77 -19.67
N VAL A 93 3.51 18.90 -20.19
CA VAL A 93 4.39 20.03 -20.52
C VAL A 93 5.12 20.46 -19.24
N GLY A 94 6.45 20.41 -19.28
CA GLY A 94 7.32 20.71 -18.14
C GLY A 94 7.72 19.52 -17.28
N GLY A 95 7.44 18.28 -17.71
CA GLY A 95 7.92 17.05 -17.05
C GLY A 95 6.80 16.18 -16.48
N ILE A 96 7.17 15.28 -15.57
CA ILE A 96 6.24 14.36 -14.91
C ILE A 96 5.39 15.14 -13.90
N LYS A 97 4.07 14.97 -13.96
CA LYS A 97 3.12 15.58 -13.03
C LYS A 97 2.22 14.52 -12.37
N PRO A 98 1.84 14.72 -11.10
CA PRO A 98 0.89 13.84 -10.45
C PRO A 98 -0.54 14.16 -10.90
N ILE A 99 -1.32 13.10 -11.10
CA ILE A 99 -2.76 13.14 -11.40
C ILE A 99 -3.53 12.81 -10.11
N GLN A 100 -4.67 13.47 -9.92
CA GLN A 100 -5.55 13.17 -8.79
C GLN A 100 -6.01 11.72 -8.83
N MET A 101 -5.73 10.98 -7.75
CA MET A 101 -6.22 9.62 -7.56
C MET A 101 -7.74 9.63 -7.32
N PRO A 102 -8.51 8.73 -7.95
CA PRO A 102 -9.90 8.50 -7.58
C PRO A 102 -10.03 8.07 -6.12
N THR A 103 -11.03 8.60 -5.41
CA THR A 103 -11.25 8.40 -3.96
C THR A 103 -11.14 6.94 -3.52
N LYS A 104 -11.74 6.01 -4.26
CA LYS A 104 -11.69 4.57 -3.94
C LYS A 104 -10.28 3.99 -3.84
N TYR A 105 -9.33 4.51 -4.64
CA TYR A 105 -7.93 4.08 -4.59
C TYR A 105 -7.14 4.77 -3.50
N VAL A 106 -7.56 5.98 -3.07
CA VAL A 106 -7.02 6.60 -1.84
C VAL A 106 -7.45 5.84 -0.60
N VAL A 107 -8.71 5.38 -0.55
CA VAL A 107 -9.19 4.51 0.52
C VAL A 107 -8.50 3.13 0.50
N GLU A 108 -8.25 2.56 -0.68
CA GLU A 108 -7.44 1.34 -0.80
C GLU A 108 -6.01 1.56 -0.29
N MET A 109 -5.37 2.69 -0.62
CA MET A 109 -4.04 3.07 -0.11
C MET A 109 -4.03 3.22 1.42
N PHE A 110 -5.08 3.82 1.99
CA PHE A 110 -5.26 3.87 3.44
C PHE A 110 -5.31 2.45 4.03
N CYS A 111 -6.13 1.57 3.46
CA CYS A 111 -6.27 0.19 3.95
C CYS A 111 -4.93 -0.58 3.88
N ASP A 112 -4.22 -0.44 2.77
CA ASP A 112 -2.90 -1.04 2.56
C ASP A 112 -1.89 -0.60 3.64
N ARG A 113 -1.75 0.72 3.85
CA ARG A 113 -0.82 1.29 4.83
C ARG A 113 -1.13 0.87 6.27
N VAL A 114 -2.40 0.85 6.64
CA VAL A 114 -2.83 0.42 7.99
C VAL A 114 -2.47 -1.05 8.20
N VAL A 115 -2.79 -1.91 7.23
CA VAL A 115 -2.50 -3.35 7.34
C VAL A 115 -1.00 -3.64 7.31
N ALA A 116 -0.25 -2.98 6.42
CA ALA A 116 1.20 -3.10 6.38
C ALA A 116 1.81 -2.72 7.73
N SER A 117 1.41 -1.59 8.31
CA SER A 117 1.86 -1.14 9.63
C SER A 117 1.57 -2.17 10.71
N LYS A 118 0.36 -2.74 10.75
CA LYS A 118 0.00 -3.83 11.67
C LYS A 118 0.86 -5.09 11.51
N ILE A 119 1.21 -5.44 10.27
CA ILE A 119 2.01 -6.64 9.99
C ILE A 119 3.47 -6.44 10.44
N TYR A 120 4.05 -5.29 10.13
CA TYR A 120 5.46 -5.01 10.42
C TYR A 120 5.71 -4.69 11.89
N GLN A 121 4.85 -3.87 12.50
CA GLN A 121 5.08 -3.40 13.87
C GLN A 121 4.53 -4.35 14.95
N LYS A 122 3.57 -5.24 14.61
CA LYS A 122 3.00 -6.24 15.54
C LYS A 122 2.53 -5.58 16.84
N ASP A 123 3.10 -5.96 17.98
CA ASP A 123 2.74 -5.46 19.31
C ASP A 123 3.12 -3.97 19.50
N ALA A 124 4.01 -3.44 18.67
CA ALA A 124 4.37 -2.01 18.66
C ALA A 124 3.43 -1.16 17.80
N TYR A 125 2.44 -1.76 17.12
CA TYR A 125 1.48 -1.00 16.31
C TYR A 125 0.63 -0.08 17.19
N THR A 126 0.49 1.16 16.74
CA THR A 126 -0.49 2.14 17.22
C THR A 126 -1.30 2.65 16.04
N ASP A 127 -2.44 3.29 16.30
CA ASP A 127 -3.22 3.90 15.22
C ASP A 127 -2.51 5.10 14.55
N SER A 128 -1.41 5.60 15.14
CA SER A 128 -0.51 6.59 14.53
C SER A 128 0.51 5.97 13.57
N SER A 129 0.81 4.67 13.67
CA SER A 129 1.90 4.02 12.91
C SER A 129 1.86 4.27 11.40
N ALA A 130 0.67 4.28 10.80
CA ALA A 130 0.51 4.51 9.36
C ALA A 130 0.69 6.00 8.98
N LEU A 131 0.31 6.92 9.88
CA LEU A 131 0.57 8.35 9.74
C LEU A 131 2.06 8.64 9.87
N ASP A 132 2.72 8.09 10.89
CA ASP A 132 4.16 8.27 11.11
C ASP A 132 4.96 7.78 9.89
N TYR A 133 4.59 6.63 9.34
CA TYR A 133 5.21 6.12 8.12
C TYR A 133 4.97 7.05 6.91
N TYR A 134 3.78 7.64 6.79
CA TYR A 134 3.46 8.59 5.73
C TYR A 134 4.26 9.88 5.85
N ASP A 135 4.25 10.50 7.02
CA ASP A 135 4.91 11.79 7.27
C ASP A 135 6.44 11.67 7.17
N ASN A 136 7.04 10.55 7.59
CA ASN A 136 8.47 10.27 7.37
C ASN A 136 8.86 10.16 5.89
N GLY A 137 7.90 9.83 5.00
CA GLY A 137 8.10 9.76 3.56
C GLY A 137 7.76 11.04 2.80
N ASN A 138 7.04 11.98 3.42
CA ASN A 138 6.33 13.07 2.72
C ASN A 138 7.26 14.07 2.00
N GLY A 139 8.52 14.20 2.45
CA GLY A 139 9.52 15.04 1.78
C GLY A 139 9.91 14.60 0.35
N TYR A 140 9.49 13.41 -0.09
CA TYR A 140 9.88 12.81 -1.36
C TYR A 140 8.70 12.43 -2.28
N LEU A 141 7.45 12.64 -1.84
CA LEU A 141 6.27 12.17 -2.57
C LEU A 141 5.91 13.14 -3.71
N ILE A 142 5.89 12.63 -4.94
CA ILE A 142 5.31 13.35 -6.09
C ILE A 142 3.84 12.94 -6.17
N ILE A 143 3.00 13.52 -5.31
CA ILE A 143 1.58 13.16 -5.19
C ILE A 143 0.69 14.38 -5.45
N HIS A 144 -0.50 14.16 -5.99
CA HIS A 144 -1.42 15.25 -6.30
C HIS A 144 -1.93 15.89 -5.00
N PRO A 145 -2.03 17.24 -4.87
CA PRO A 145 -2.38 17.90 -3.61
C PRO A 145 -3.69 17.41 -2.98
N GLU A 146 -4.76 17.23 -3.77
CA GLU A 146 -6.03 16.72 -3.24
C GLU A 146 -5.96 15.24 -2.82
N THR A 147 -5.09 14.46 -3.44
CA THR A 147 -4.83 13.08 -3.03
C THR A 147 -4.06 13.05 -1.71
N ASP A 148 -2.99 13.86 -1.59
CA ASP A 148 -2.20 14.02 -0.37
C ASP A 148 -3.07 14.45 0.81
N LYS A 149 -3.87 15.51 0.61
CA LYS A 149 -4.81 16.02 1.60
C LYS A 149 -5.77 14.94 2.08
N LEU A 150 -6.34 14.15 1.17
CA LEU A 150 -7.28 13.09 1.54
C LEU A 150 -6.61 11.95 2.29
N ILE A 151 -5.48 11.40 1.80
CA ILE A 151 -4.82 10.30 2.52
C ILE A 151 -4.34 10.76 3.90
N ARG A 152 -3.76 11.95 4.00
CA ARG A 152 -3.30 12.50 5.27
C ARG A 152 -4.46 12.71 6.23
N HIS A 153 -5.59 13.25 5.75
CA HIS A 153 -6.81 13.39 6.56
C HIS A 153 -7.29 12.06 7.14
N LEU A 154 -7.35 10.99 6.33
CA LEU A 154 -7.76 9.67 6.79
C LEU A 154 -6.79 9.08 7.84
N LEU A 155 -5.49 9.29 7.67
CA LEU A 155 -4.47 8.79 8.59
C LEU A 155 -4.44 9.58 9.92
N VAL A 156 -4.66 10.90 9.88
CA VAL A 156 -4.85 11.72 11.08
C VAL A 156 -6.11 11.30 11.82
N TYR A 157 -7.22 11.13 11.10
CA TYR A 157 -8.48 10.70 11.71
C TYR A 157 -8.34 9.32 12.37
N LEU A 158 -7.60 8.39 11.75
CA LEU A 158 -7.24 7.11 12.36
C LEU A 158 -6.46 7.28 13.65
N SER A 159 -5.40 8.09 13.63
CA SER A 159 -4.56 8.34 14.81
C SER A 159 -5.34 8.91 15.99
N GLU A 160 -6.35 9.75 15.74
CA GLU A 160 -7.11 10.44 16.78
C GLU A 160 -8.34 9.65 17.26
N ASN A 161 -8.97 8.87 16.38
CA ASN A 161 -10.29 8.30 16.62
C ASN A 161 -10.31 6.76 16.61
N GLY A 162 -9.25 6.13 16.14
CA GLY A 162 -9.13 4.70 15.98
C GLY A 162 -9.87 4.13 14.77
N LEU A 163 -9.59 2.86 14.47
CA LEU A 163 -9.98 2.24 13.21
C LEU A 163 -11.50 2.17 12.99
N ASP A 164 -12.28 1.84 14.01
CA ASP A 164 -13.72 1.62 13.85
C ASP A 164 -14.46 2.90 13.51
N LYS A 165 -14.13 4.01 14.19
CA LYS A 165 -14.66 5.34 13.86
C LYS A 165 -14.21 5.79 12.48
N THR A 166 -12.97 5.50 12.09
CA THR A 166 -12.43 5.87 10.77
C THR A 166 -13.14 5.13 9.65
N VAL A 167 -13.38 3.82 9.82
CA VAL A 167 -14.15 3.02 8.86
C VAL A 167 -15.58 3.56 8.71
N ALA A 168 -16.25 3.90 9.82
CA ALA A 168 -17.58 4.49 9.76
C ALA A 168 -17.58 5.82 9.01
N TYR A 169 -16.62 6.70 9.31
CA TYR A 169 -16.44 7.99 8.64
C TYR A 169 -16.16 7.84 7.14
N ILE A 170 -15.28 6.91 6.73
CA ILE A 170 -15.01 6.63 5.32
C ILE A 170 -16.29 6.27 4.57
N LYS A 171 -17.14 5.43 5.17
CA LYS A 171 -18.41 5.02 4.53
C LYS A 171 -19.40 6.16 4.44
N SER A 172 -19.59 6.93 5.52
CA SER A 172 -20.67 7.92 5.61
C SER A 172 -20.31 9.27 5.01
N GLU A 173 -19.04 9.66 5.00
CA GLU A 173 -18.62 11.02 4.60
C GLU A 173 -17.72 11.06 3.36
N ILE A 174 -16.96 10.00 3.09
CA ILE A 174 -15.97 9.99 2.00
C ILE A 174 -16.53 9.28 0.77
N LEU A 175 -17.06 8.07 0.93
CA LEU A 175 -17.55 7.26 -0.19
C LEU A 175 -19.01 7.55 -0.56
N SER A 176 -19.80 8.13 0.34
CA SER A 176 -21.20 8.51 0.08
C SER A 176 -21.36 9.74 -0.82
N LYS A 177 -20.31 10.57 -0.90
CA LYS A 177 -20.30 11.85 -1.63
C LYS A 177 -19.69 11.74 -3.04
N ASN A 178 -19.36 10.53 -3.50
CA ASN A 178 -18.76 10.25 -4.82
C ASN A 178 -19.72 9.51 -5.74
#